data_AF-A0A4Y2UFW3-F1
#
_entry.id   AF-A0A4Y2UFW3-F1
#
_cell.length_a   1.000
_cell.length_b   1.000
_cell.length_c   1.000
_cell.angle_alpha   90.00
_cell.angle_beta   90.00
_cell.angle_gamma   90.00
#
_symmetry.space_group_name_H-M   'P 1'
#
loop_
_entity.id
_entity.type
_entity.pdbx_description
1 polymer ?
#
loop_
_entity_poly.entity_id
_entity_poly.type
_entity_poly.pdbx_seq_one_letter_code
_entity_poly.pdbx_strand_id
1 'polypeptide(L)'
;MHHDFIHIEDHDFIHIDDHNFIHIEDHDFIHIDDHDFIHIDDHDFIHIKDHDFIYIEDYDFIHIEDHDFIHIEDYDFIHIEDHDFIKMEDHNFIHIEDHDFIHIRTMSFYI
;
A
#
# COMPACT_ATOMS: atom_id res chain seq x y z
N MET A 1 -4.89 -20.42 -12.56
CA MET A 1 -3.82 -21.28 -12.00
C MET A 1 -3.37 -20.50 -10.78
N HIS A 2 -3.48 -21.07 -9.59
CA HIS A 2 -3.16 -20.36 -8.36
C HIS A 2 -1.65 -20.10 -8.36
N HIS A 3 -1.26 -18.85 -8.56
CA HIS A 3 0.10 -18.44 -8.31
C HIS A 3 0.13 -18.02 -6.84
N ASP A 4 0.69 -18.90 -6.03
CA ASP A 4 0.64 -18.74 -4.58
C ASP A 4 1.58 -17.63 -4.10
N PHE A 5 2.64 -17.27 -4.84
CA PHE A 5 3.61 -16.26 -4.41
C PHE A 5 4.32 -15.59 -5.59
N ILE A 6 4.47 -14.26 -5.54
CA ILE A 6 5.32 -13.46 -6.42
C ILE A 6 6.40 -12.75 -5.60
N HIS A 7 7.61 -12.70 -6.16
CA HIS A 7 8.69 -11.83 -5.71
C HIS A 7 9.24 -11.06 -6.90
N ILE A 8 9.32 -9.74 -6.80
CA ILE A 8 9.89 -8.86 -7.82
C ILE A 8 10.89 -7.91 -7.13
N GLU A 9 12.00 -7.64 -7.80
CA GLU A 9 13.08 -6.76 -7.35
C GLU A 9 13.55 -5.97 -8.58
N ASP A 10 13.81 -4.67 -8.44
CA ASP A 10 14.42 -3.79 -9.45
C ASP A 10 13.66 -3.73 -10.81
N HIS A 11 12.51 -3.05 -10.86
CA HIS A 11 11.75 -2.82 -12.10
C HIS A 11 11.08 -1.44 -12.14
N ASP A 12 11.07 -0.82 -13.30
CA ASP A 12 10.39 0.48 -13.45
C ASP A 12 8.85 0.36 -13.37
N PHE A 13 8.26 -0.74 -13.88
CA PHE A 13 6.80 -0.91 -13.96
C PHE A 13 6.36 -2.35 -13.68
N ILE A 14 5.38 -2.50 -12.78
CA ILE A 14 4.77 -3.78 -12.43
C ILE A 14 3.25 -3.72 -12.61
N HIS A 15 2.70 -4.79 -13.18
CA HIS A 15 1.27 -5.06 -13.15
C HIS A 15 1.02 -6.52 -12.79
N ILE A 16 0.23 -6.76 -11.74
CA ILE A 16 -0.08 -8.08 -11.22
C ILE A 16 -1.59 -8.18 -11.01
N ASP A 17 -2.18 -9.29 -11.47
CA ASP A 17 -3.59 -9.61 -11.28
C ASP A 17 -3.70 -11.01 -10.64
N ASP A 18 -4.63 -11.25 -9.70
CA ASP A 18 -5.02 -12.58 -9.18
C ASP A 18 -3.88 -13.39 -8.51
N HIS A 19 -3.37 -12.97 -7.35
CA HIS A 19 -2.32 -13.68 -6.59
C HIS A 19 -2.55 -13.67 -5.08
N ASN A 20 -2.17 -14.73 -4.37
CA ASN A 20 -2.40 -14.73 -2.92
C ASN A 20 -1.36 -13.89 -2.15
N PHE A 21 -0.10 -13.93 -2.57
CA PHE A 21 1.00 -13.26 -1.86
C PHE A 21 1.95 -12.56 -2.83
N ILE A 22 2.25 -11.29 -2.56
CA ILE A 22 3.15 -10.46 -3.37
C ILE A 22 4.20 -9.81 -2.48
N HIS A 23 5.46 -9.90 -2.90
CA HIS A 23 6.59 -9.14 -2.34
C HIS A 23 7.31 -8.38 -3.46
N ILE A 24 7.53 -7.09 -3.28
CA ILE A 24 8.03 -6.17 -4.29
C ILE A 24 9.02 -5.21 -3.63
N GLU A 25 10.21 -5.02 -4.21
CA GLU A 25 11.30 -4.16 -3.69
C GLU A 25 11.88 -3.27 -4.81
N ASP A 26 12.03 -1.97 -4.56
CA ASP A 26 12.68 -0.99 -5.45
C ASP A 26 12.01 -0.84 -6.85
N HIS A 27 10.92 -0.06 -6.91
CA HIS A 27 10.15 0.14 -8.15
C HIS A 27 9.52 1.53 -8.31
N ASP A 28 9.42 2.06 -9.54
CA ASP A 28 8.82 3.37 -9.78
C ASP A 28 7.27 3.32 -9.78
N PHE A 29 6.67 2.32 -10.46
CA PHE A 29 5.21 2.25 -10.63
C PHE A 29 4.65 0.83 -10.47
N ILE A 30 3.65 0.69 -9.59
CA ILE A 30 3.01 -0.59 -9.27
C ILE A 30 1.49 -0.50 -9.43
N HIS A 31 0.90 -1.49 -10.11
CA HIS A 31 -0.54 -1.71 -10.15
C HIS A 31 -0.90 -3.17 -9.85
N ILE A 32 -1.73 -3.38 -8.84
CA ILE A 32 -2.02 -4.70 -8.26
C ILE A 32 -3.54 -4.84 -8.03
N ASP A 33 -4.14 -5.91 -8.54
CA ASP A 33 -5.59 -6.17 -8.49
C ASP A 33 -5.93 -7.60 -8.00
N ASP A 34 -6.81 -7.73 -6.99
CA ASP A 34 -7.33 -9.00 -6.43
C ASP A 34 -6.27 -9.88 -5.73
N HIS A 35 -5.99 -9.61 -4.45
CA HIS A 35 -4.92 -10.27 -3.69
C HIS A 35 -5.19 -10.48 -2.18
N ASP A 36 -4.59 -11.50 -1.54
CA ASP A 36 -4.76 -11.69 -0.10
C ASP A 36 -3.73 -10.85 0.71
N PHE A 37 -2.44 -10.89 0.35
CA PHE A 37 -1.36 -10.26 1.11
C PHE A 37 -0.32 -9.58 0.21
N ILE A 38 0.04 -8.35 0.53
CA ILE A 38 1.00 -7.53 -0.21
C ILE A 38 2.04 -6.91 0.73
N HIS A 39 3.32 -7.00 0.35
CA HIS A 39 4.45 -6.29 0.95
C HIS A 39 5.24 -5.57 -0.14
N ILE A 40 5.50 -4.29 0.07
CA ILE A 40 6.00 -3.36 -0.94
C ILE A 40 6.96 -2.38 -0.23
N ASP A 41 8.21 -2.30 -0.71
CA ASP A 41 9.30 -1.51 -0.11
C ASP A 41 9.98 -0.59 -1.15
N ASP A 42 10.10 0.71 -0.84
CA ASP A 42 10.80 1.74 -1.64
C ASP A 42 10.18 2.01 -3.03
N HIS A 43 9.18 2.92 -3.10
CA HIS A 43 8.42 3.19 -4.34
C HIS A 43 7.93 4.61 -4.57
N ASP A 44 7.84 5.03 -5.84
CA ASP A 44 7.27 6.35 -6.18
C ASP A 44 5.72 6.31 -6.21
N PHE A 45 5.11 5.38 -6.96
CA PHE A 45 3.65 5.35 -7.18
C PHE A 45 3.04 3.95 -7.10
N ILE A 46 2.01 3.81 -6.27
CA ILE A 46 1.32 2.54 -6.03
C ILE A 46 -0.20 2.69 -6.19
N HIS A 47 -0.81 1.75 -6.92
CA HIS A 47 -2.27 1.62 -7.05
C HIS A 47 -2.72 0.19 -6.77
N ILE A 48 -3.51 -0.02 -5.71
CA ILE A 48 -3.94 -1.36 -5.28
C ILE A 48 -5.45 -1.43 -5.06
N LYS A 49 -6.06 -2.50 -5.56
CA LYS A 49 -7.50 -2.75 -5.46
C LYS A 49 -7.81 -4.16 -4.95
N ASP A 50 -8.87 -4.27 -4.14
CA ASP A 50 -9.43 -5.53 -3.61
C ASP A 50 -8.37 -6.42 -2.90
N HIS A 51 -8.06 -6.14 -1.62
CA HIS A 51 -7.18 -7.01 -0.82
C HIS A 51 -7.53 -7.17 0.67
N ASP A 52 -7.01 -8.23 1.28
CA ASP A 52 -7.18 -8.45 2.74
C ASP A 52 -6.13 -7.68 3.56
N PHE A 53 -4.84 -7.78 3.22
CA PHE A 53 -3.74 -7.17 4.00
C PHE A 53 -2.66 -6.49 3.17
N ILE A 54 -2.35 -5.24 3.54
CA ILE A 54 -1.22 -4.47 3.00
C ILE A 54 -0.20 -4.07 4.07
N TYR A 55 1.08 -4.19 3.70
CA TYR A 55 2.20 -3.48 4.31
C TYR A 55 2.98 -2.69 3.23
N ILE A 56 3.19 -1.38 3.46
CA ILE A 56 3.98 -0.52 2.57
C ILE A 56 4.92 0.36 3.39
N GLU A 57 6.17 0.44 2.94
CA GLU A 57 7.23 1.26 3.52
C GLU A 57 7.84 2.17 2.43
N ASP A 58 8.13 3.43 2.80
CA ASP A 58 8.85 4.44 2.01
C ASP A 58 8.26 4.69 0.60
N TYR A 59 7.33 5.65 0.50
CA TYR A 59 6.74 6.00 -0.79
C TYR A 59 6.24 7.44 -0.97
N ASP A 60 6.16 7.89 -2.22
CA ASP A 60 5.67 9.23 -2.55
C ASP A 60 4.13 9.29 -2.63
N PHE A 61 3.50 8.39 -3.40
CA PHE A 61 2.05 8.42 -3.65
C PHE A 61 1.38 7.04 -3.62
N ILE A 62 0.30 6.92 -2.86
CA ILE A 62 -0.55 5.72 -2.79
C ILE A 62 -2.02 6.02 -3.07
N HIS A 63 -2.65 5.12 -3.84
CA HIS A 63 -4.11 4.98 -3.94
C HIS A 63 -4.53 3.54 -3.69
N ILE A 64 -5.48 3.34 -2.78
CA ILE A 64 -5.87 2.03 -2.23
C ILE A 64 -7.41 1.99 -2.09
N GLU A 65 -8.09 1.02 -2.72
CA GLU A 65 -9.57 0.83 -2.68
C GLU A 65 -10.04 -0.59 -2.27
N ASP A 66 -10.99 -0.70 -1.33
CA ASP A 66 -11.71 -1.93 -0.90
C ASP A 66 -10.88 -2.96 -0.08
N HIS A 67 -10.62 -2.70 1.22
CA HIS A 67 -9.65 -3.51 2.02
C HIS A 67 -9.96 -3.77 3.49
N ASP A 68 -9.43 -4.87 4.04
CA ASP A 68 -9.60 -5.16 5.47
C ASP A 68 -8.56 -4.44 6.36
N PHE A 69 -7.26 -4.59 6.07
CA PHE A 69 -6.20 -4.07 6.93
C PHE A 69 -5.03 -3.45 6.15
N ILE A 70 -4.69 -2.22 6.54
CA ILE A 70 -3.61 -1.45 5.94
C ILE A 70 -2.65 -0.97 7.03
N HIS A 71 -1.36 -1.25 6.86
CA HIS A 71 -0.29 -0.65 7.66
C HIS A 71 0.73 0.02 6.75
N ILE A 72 1.00 1.30 6.99
CA ILE A 72 1.82 2.10 6.11
C ILE A 72 2.75 3.05 6.88
N GLU A 73 4.01 3.15 6.46
CA GLU A 73 5.06 3.98 7.06
C GLU A 73 5.73 4.89 6.01
N ASP A 74 6.16 6.09 6.46
CA ASP A 74 6.98 7.06 5.73
C ASP A 74 6.49 7.47 4.34
N TYR A 75 5.67 8.53 4.29
CA TYR A 75 5.04 8.93 3.02
C TYR A 75 4.64 10.38 2.80
N ASP A 76 4.51 10.73 1.52
CA ASP A 76 4.10 12.06 1.09
C ASP A 76 2.57 12.20 0.94
N PHE A 77 1.93 11.37 0.12
CA PHE A 77 0.49 11.47 -0.14
C PHE A 77 -0.20 10.11 -0.15
N ILE A 78 -1.34 10.03 0.53
CA ILE A 78 -2.18 8.84 0.52
C ILE A 78 -3.66 9.15 0.31
N HIS A 79 -4.29 8.29 -0.49
CA HIS A 79 -5.74 8.21 -0.66
C HIS A 79 -6.20 6.78 -0.42
N ILE A 80 -7.10 6.58 0.55
CA ILE A 80 -7.71 5.28 0.85
C ILE A 80 -9.23 5.39 0.87
N GLU A 81 -9.90 4.43 0.22
CA GLU A 81 -11.36 4.27 0.22
C GLU A 81 -11.74 2.88 0.75
N ASP A 82 -12.89 2.79 1.44
CA ASP A 82 -13.55 1.55 1.88
C ASP A 82 -12.62 0.57 2.62
N HIS A 83 -12.45 0.75 3.94
CA HIS A 83 -11.62 -0.15 4.75
C HIS A 83 -12.03 -0.36 6.21
N ASP A 84 -11.61 -1.49 6.78
CA ASP A 84 -11.89 -1.83 8.17
C ASP A 84 -10.86 -1.21 9.14
N PHE A 85 -9.56 -1.36 8.87
CA PHE A 85 -8.51 -0.87 9.76
C PHE A 85 -7.32 -0.24 9.03
N ILE A 86 -6.92 0.96 9.45
CA ILE A 86 -5.68 1.62 9.03
C ILE A 86 -4.76 1.90 10.22
N LYS A 87 -3.47 1.60 10.05
CA LYS A 87 -2.37 2.16 10.84
C LYS A 87 -1.40 2.91 9.93
N MET A 88 -1.12 4.16 10.28
CA MET A 88 -0.21 5.00 9.53
C MET A 88 0.78 5.73 10.43
N GLU A 89 2.01 5.83 9.98
CA GLU A 89 3.10 6.55 10.64
C GLU A 89 3.77 7.52 9.64
N ASP A 90 4.22 8.67 10.14
CA ASP A 90 5.13 9.61 9.45
C ASP A 90 4.73 10.03 8.03
N HIS A 91 3.85 11.05 7.97
CA HIS A 91 3.13 11.44 6.75
C HIS A 91 3.05 12.95 6.53
N ASN A 92 2.89 13.33 5.26
CA ASN A 92 2.59 14.72 4.89
C ASN A 92 1.09 14.96 4.65
N PHE A 93 0.43 14.20 3.77
CA PHE A 93 -0.99 14.40 3.42
C PHE A 93 -1.79 13.09 3.36
N ILE A 94 -2.98 13.11 3.96
CA ILE A 94 -3.89 11.95 4.05
C ILE A 94 -5.29 12.35 3.63
N HIS A 95 -5.89 11.54 2.75
CA HIS A 95 -7.33 11.52 2.50
C HIS A 95 -7.88 10.11 2.70
N ILE A 96 -8.90 9.96 3.55
CA ILE A 96 -9.50 8.67 3.87
C ILE A 96 -11.02 8.80 3.88
N GLU A 97 -11.69 7.90 3.17
CA GLU A 97 -13.15 7.75 3.15
C GLU A 97 -13.57 6.36 3.66
N ASP A 98 -14.82 6.27 4.13
CA ASP A 98 -15.51 5.04 4.54
C ASP A 98 -14.65 4.04 5.35
N HIS A 99 -14.56 4.30 6.66
CA HIS A 99 -13.69 3.59 7.60
C HIS A 99 -14.39 3.13 8.87
N ASP A 100 -13.95 1.98 9.39
CA ASP A 100 -14.29 1.54 10.75
C ASP A 100 -13.29 2.04 11.80
N PHE A 101 -11.98 1.82 11.60
CA PHE A 101 -10.93 2.21 12.56
C PHE A 101 -9.68 2.81 11.91
N ILE A 102 -9.21 3.95 12.43
CA ILE A 102 -7.97 4.59 11.99
C ILE A 102 -7.06 4.91 13.18
N HIS A 103 -5.79 4.51 13.08
CA HIS A 103 -4.71 4.93 13.96
C HIS A 103 -3.64 5.70 13.18
N ILE A 104 -3.39 6.96 13.58
CA ILE A 104 -2.42 7.84 12.94
C ILE A 104 -1.40 8.31 13.98
N ARG A 105 -0.11 8.12 13.70
CA ARG A 105 1.00 8.68 14.48
C ARG A 105 1.84 9.61 13.61
N THR A 106 1.94 10.87 14.00
CA THR A 106 2.84 11.84 13.34
C THR A 106 4.06 12.08 14.23
N MET A 107 5.29 11.82 13.77
CA MET A 107 6.45 12.54 14.33
C MET A 107 6.43 13.96 13.75
N SER A 108 6.16 14.96 14.59
CA SER A 108 6.44 16.35 14.21
C SER A 108 7.95 16.55 14.06
N PHE A 109 8.48 16.45 12.85
CA PHE A 109 9.79 17.04 12.53
C PHE A 109 9.60 18.52 12.21
N TYR A 110 9.96 19.37 13.16
CA TYR A 110 10.19 20.80 12.95
C TYR A 110 11.38 20.99 12.02
N ILE A 111 11.18 21.49 10.79
CA ILE A 111 11.98 22.57 10.13
C ILE A 111 11.05 23.38 9.22
#